data_AF-A0A418JJ80-F1
#
_entry.id   AF-A0A418JJ80-F1
#
_cell.length_a   1.000
_cell.length_b   1.000
_cell.length_c   1.000
_cell.angle_alpha   90.00
_cell.angle_beta   90.00
_cell.angle_gamma   90.00
#
_symmetry.space_group_name_H-M   'P 1'
#
loop_
_entity.id
_entity.type
_entity.pdbx_description
1 polymer ?
#
loop_
_entity_poly.entity_id
_entity_poly.type
_entity_poly.pdbx_seq_one_letter_code
_entity_poly.pdbx_strand_id
1 'polypeptide(L)'
;MTIQYNNNGELTLGHTNLKTLAQSFGTPTIVYDETYIRNQMRRYHRAFQNVGVDYVLSYASKAFTCIQMVKLADEEKFDLDVVSIGELYTAIEAGFDPQRIHFHGNNKTLEEIQYALKSDIGYFVVDSLDEIALIDRCATKPVDVLLRVNPGVEAHTHEFIQTGQEKSKFGLSIKHGLANKGVELVQQSKHLRLKGIHFHIGSQIEETTGMKETAKIVLNWLHNSQIYIDMLNIGGGFAVKYVDGDCAFNIEKGIPEIVENIKSTCLDLGYALPTISIEPGRSIVAEAGVTLYEVGSIKEIPQVNKYVSVDGGMSDHIRTALYDAKYNVMLVNREEKTEQTVSIAGKLCESGDILIHEAKLPKSVQRGDYLAVLSTGAYHYSMASNYNQIQKPAVFFVCNGKAREVIKRQSLRQLIINDIR
;
A
#
# COMPACT_ATOMS: atom_id res chain seq x y z
N MET A 1 14.61 -0.72 7.17
CA MET A 1 14.49 -1.69 8.28
C MET A 1 15.86 -1.94 8.89
N THR A 2 15.94 -2.31 10.17
CA THR A 2 17.19 -2.78 10.80
C THR A 2 17.27 -4.29 10.68
N ILE A 3 17.76 -4.76 9.53
CA ILE A 3 18.01 -6.19 9.26
C ILE A 3 19.52 -6.45 9.23
N GLN A 4 20.00 -7.40 10.04
CA GLN A 4 21.42 -7.72 10.15
C GLN A 4 21.64 -9.08 10.83
N TYR A 5 22.80 -9.67 10.62
CA TYR A 5 23.24 -10.84 11.38
C TYR A 5 23.75 -10.43 12.77
N ASN A 6 23.44 -11.23 13.79
CA ASN A 6 23.98 -11.05 15.14
C ASN A 6 25.36 -11.72 15.31
N ASN A 7 25.95 -11.65 16.50
CA ASN A 7 27.26 -12.25 16.80
C ASN A 7 27.31 -13.79 16.62
N ASN A 8 26.16 -14.47 16.61
CA ASN A 8 26.05 -15.91 16.32
C ASN A 8 25.85 -16.19 14.83
N GLY A 9 25.87 -15.16 13.98
CA GLY A 9 25.58 -15.24 12.56
C GLY A 9 24.09 -15.38 12.22
N GLU A 10 23.16 -15.24 13.16
CA GLU A 10 21.73 -15.45 12.90
C GLU A 10 21.04 -14.13 12.52
N LEU A 11 20.12 -14.18 11.55
CA LEU A 11 19.46 -12.98 11.03
C LEU A 11 18.47 -12.41 12.05
N THR A 12 18.52 -11.09 12.22
CA THR A 12 17.66 -10.33 13.12
C THR A 12 16.93 -9.22 12.38
N LEU A 13 15.71 -8.90 12.83
CA LEU A 13 14.93 -7.74 12.41
C LEU A 13 14.49 -6.96 13.65
N GLY A 14 14.80 -5.66 13.72
CA GLY A 14 14.48 -4.86 14.92
C GLY A 14 15.05 -5.47 16.21
N HIS A 15 16.24 -6.04 16.12
CA HIS A 15 16.94 -6.83 17.17
C HIS A 15 16.24 -8.14 17.60
N THR A 16 15.19 -8.57 16.89
CA THR A 16 14.51 -9.84 17.15
C THR A 16 15.08 -10.94 16.27
N ASN A 17 15.45 -12.07 16.86
CA ASN A 17 16.00 -13.22 16.14
C ASN A 17 14.91 -13.91 15.29
N LEU A 18 15.08 -13.90 13.97
CA LEU A 18 14.11 -14.43 13.02
C LEU A 18 14.07 -15.96 13.03
N LYS A 19 15.20 -16.62 13.31
CA LYS A 19 15.25 -18.08 13.46
C LYS A 19 14.43 -18.53 14.66
N THR A 20 14.60 -17.88 15.80
CA THR A 20 13.81 -18.18 17.01
C THR A 20 12.31 -17.97 16.77
N LEU A 21 11.94 -16.89 16.05
CA LEU A 21 10.56 -16.62 15.70
C LEU A 21 9.97 -17.72 14.79
N ALA A 22 10.70 -18.10 13.73
CA ALA A 22 10.30 -19.18 12.81
C ALA A 22 10.13 -20.52 13.55
N GLN A 23 11.07 -20.87 14.44
CA GLN A 23 11.00 -22.11 15.22
C GLN A 23 9.83 -22.11 16.22
N SER A 24 9.49 -20.95 16.80
CA SER A 24 8.46 -20.86 17.85
C SER A 24 7.03 -20.79 17.29
N PHE A 25 6.85 -20.14 16.13
CA PHE A 25 5.52 -19.85 15.57
C PHE A 25 5.28 -20.49 14.18
N GLY A 26 6.27 -21.22 13.68
CA GLY A 26 6.26 -21.85 12.37
C GLY A 26 6.38 -20.86 11.22
N THR A 27 6.39 -21.40 10.01
CA THR A 27 6.42 -20.69 8.73
C THR A 27 5.29 -21.16 7.80
N PRO A 28 4.92 -20.39 6.76
CA PRO A 28 5.35 -19.03 6.48
C PRO A 28 4.88 -18.02 7.54
N THR A 29 5.68 -16.99 7.82
CA THR A 29 5.34 -15.94 8.80
C THR A 29 5.81 -14.59 8.31
N ILE A 30 4.93 -13.58 8.32
CA ILE A 30 5.27 -12.21 7.92
C ILE A 30 5.66 -11.42 9.16
N VAL A 31 6.79 -10.71 9.09
CA VAL A 31 7.36 -9.96 10.22
C VAL A 31 7.62 -8.53 9.80
N TYR A 32 7.09 -7.58 10.54
CA TYR A 32 7.25 -6.15 10.29
C TYR A 32 8.14 -5.50 11.36
N ASP A 33 9.12 -4.72 10.93
CA ASP A 33 9.87 -3.78 11.78
C ASP A 33 8.98 -2.58 12.12
N GLU A 34 8.38 -2.61 13.32
CA GLU A 34 7.42 -1.57 13.76
C GLU A 34 8.10 -0.19 13.86
N THR A 35 9.36 -0.16 14.30
CA THR A 35 10.14 1.08 14.39
C THR A 35 10.35 1.68 13.01
N TYR A 36 10.60 0.84 12.00
CA TYR A 36 10.72 1.32 10.62
C TYR A 36 9.42 1.95 10.11
N ILE A 37 8.27 1.30 10.32
CA ILE A 37 6.95 1.83 9.91
C ILE A 37 6.72 3.22 10.53
N ARG A 38 6.88 3.34 11.85
CA ARG A 38 6.70 4.61 12.57
C ARG A 38 7.66 5.68 12.05
N ASN A 39 8.92 5.32 11.83
CA ASN A 39 9.89 6.26 11.28
C ASN A 39 9.51 6.72 9.87
N GLN A 40 9.02 5.83 9.00
CA GLN A 40 8.53 6.21 7.66
C GLN A 40 7.36 7.21 7.76
N MET A 41 6.37 6.94 8.61
CA MET A 41 5.25 7.86 8.86
C MET A 41 5.74 9.24 9.33
N ARG A 42 6.65 9.27 10.31
CA ARG A 42 7.23 10.52 10.83
C ARG A 42 8.08 11.27 9.81
N ARG A 43 8.74 10.57 8.86
CA ARG A 43 9.48 11.22 7.76
C ARG A 43 8.55 12.05 6.89
N TYR A 44 7.36 11.54 6.57
CA TYR A 44 6.34 12.32 5.84
C TYR A 44 5.88 13.54 6.64
N HIS A 45 5.55 13.39 7.93
CA HIS A 45 5.15 14.56 8.75
C HIS A 45 6.25 15.62 8.77
N ARG A 46 7.51 15.24 9.00
CA ARG A 46 8.64 16.19 9.01
C ARG A 46 8.79 16.91 7.66
N ALA A 47 8.65 16.19 6.55
CA ALA A 47 8.79 16.76 5.23
C ALA A 47 7.75 17.86 4.96
N PHE A 48 6.49 17.66 5.35
CA PHE A 48 5.46 18.71 5.25
C PHE A 48 5.65 19.85 6.26
N GLN A 49 5.99 19.52 7.51
CA GLN A 49 6.25 20.54 8.55
C GLN A 49 7.36 21.51 8.15
N ASN A 50 8.41 21.01 7.50
CA ASN A 50 9.52 21.83 7.02
C ASN A 50 9.10 22.87 5.97
N VAL A 51 8.02 22.62 5.21
CA VAL A 51 7.52 23.52 4.16
C VAL A 51 6.46 24.50 4.70
N GLY A 52 5.85 24.17 5.85
CA GLY A 52 4.93 25.06 6.56
C GLY A 52 3.60 25.27 5.84
N VAL A 53 2.96 24.18 5.42
CA VAL A 53 1.60 24.18 4.83
C VAL A 53 0.67 23.30 5.64
N ASP A 54 -0.63 23.51 5.51
CA ASP A 54 -1.63 22.56 6.03
C ASP A 54 -1.62 21.29 5.20
N TYR A 55 -1.66 20.14 5.87
CA TYR A 55 -1.53 18.85 5.21
C TYR A 55 -2.28 17.73 5.93
N VAL A 56 -2.65 16.71 5.14
CA VAL A 56 -3.20 15.45 5.62
C VAL A 56 -2.32 14.31 5.08
N LEU A 57 -1.99 13.36 5.95
CA LEU A 57 -1.32 12.13 5.56
C LEU A 57 -2.29 10.99 5.79
N SER A 58 -2.69 10.31 4.73
CA SER A 58 -3.61 9.18 4.83
C SER A 58 -2.90 7.87 4.50
N TYR A 59 -3.00 6.89 5.38
CA TYR A 59 -2.42 5.57 5.13
C TYR A 59 -3.32 4.79 4.18
N ALA A 60 -2.75 4.35 3.05
CA ALA A 60 -3.50 3.54 2.08
C ALA A 60 -3.61 2.08 2.56
N SER A 61 -4.75 1.75 3.20
CA SER A 61 -5.02 0.46 3.87
C SER A 61 -4.77 -0.77 2.98
N LYS A 62 -5.04 -0.65 1.67
CA LYS A 62 -4.81 -1.69 0.67
C LYS A 62 -3.41 -2.31 0.71
N ALA A 63 -2.40 -1.55 1.16
CA ALA A 63 -1.03 -2.05 1.30
C ALA A 63 -0.92 -3.13 2.38
N PHE A 64 -1.46 -2.90 3.57
CA PHE A 64 -1.59 -3.89 4.64
C PHE A 64 -2.59 -3.39 5.68
N THR A 65 -3.62 -4.18 6.00
CA THR A 65 -4.62 -3.79 7.00
C THR A 65 -4.85 -4.88 8.03
N CYS A 66 -4.80 -4.49 9.29
CA CYS A 66 -5.32 -5.22 10.44
C CYS A 66 -5.56 -4.22 11.58
N ILE A 67 -6.27 -4.65 12.63
CA ILE A 67 -6.55 -3.81 13.80
C ILE A 67 -5.29 -3.12 14.35
N GLN A 68 -4.17 -3.84 14.42
CA GLN A 68 -2.93 -3.30 14.99
C GLN A 68 -2.23 -2.30 14.05
N MET A 69 -2.37 -2.46 12.74
CA MET A 69 -1.85 -1.48 11.77
C MET A 69 -2.70 -0.19 11.79
N VAL A 70 -4.02 -0.31 11.92
CA VAL A 70 -4.92 0.84 12.06
C VAL A 70 -4.60 1.64 13.33
N LYS A 71 -4.42 0.95 14.47
CA LYS A 71 -3.99 1.60 15.71
C LYS A 71 -2.64 2.29 15.58
N LEU A 72 -1.68 1.66 14.89
CA LEU A 72 -0.38 2.26 14.64
C LEU A 72 -0.50 3.53 13.80
N ALA A 73 -1.32 3.52 12.74
CA ALA A 73 -1.58 4.72 11.93
C ALA A 73 -2.20 5.85 12.77
N ASP A 74 -3.14 5.53 13.67
CA ASP A 74 -3.75 6.51 14.57
C ASP A 74 -2.71 7.14 15.52
N GLU A 75 -1.91 6.30 16.19
CA GLU A 75 -0.85 6.75 17.10
C GLU A 75 0.18 7.66 16.41
N GLU A 76 0.46 7.41 15.12
CA GLU A 76 1.35 8.22 14.30
C GLU A 76 0.64 9.38 13.59
N LYS A 77 -0.64 9.65 13.91
CA LYS A 77 -1.45 10.78 13.39
C LYS A 77 -1.67 10.75 11.87
N PHE A 78 -1.80 9.55 11.31
CA PHE A 78 -2.24 9.33 9.94
C PHE A 78 -3.74 9.14 9.90
N ASP A 79 -4.38 9.74 8.90
CA ASP A 79 -5.74 9.39 8.49
C ASP A 79 -5.71 8.03 7.77
N LEU A 80 -6.87 7.52 7.37
CA LEU A 80 -6.98 6.18 6.78
C LEU A 80 -7.82 6.17 5.50
N ASP A 81 -7.22 5.76 4.40
CA ASP A 81 -7.96 5.49 3.17
C ASP A 81 -8.42 4.03 3.18
N VAL A 82 -9.72 3.81 2.99
CA VAL A 82 -10.34 2.48 2.86
C VAL A 82 -11.02 2.36 1.51
N VAL A 83 -11.10 1.15 0.95
CA VAL A 83 -11.68 0.87 -0.38
C VAL A 83 -12.95 0.01 -0.31
N SER A 84 -13.16 -0.73 0.79
CA SER A 84 -14.28 -1.66 0.92
C SER A 84 -14.91 -1.63 2.31
N ILE A 85 -16.13 -2.17 2.44
CA ILE A 85 -16.80 -2.34 3.74
C ILE A 85 -15.93 -3.12 4.75
N GLY A 86 -15.14 -4.10 4.29
CA GLY A 86 -14.29 -4.90 5.18
C GLY A 86 -13.12 -4.10 5.78
N GLU A 87 -12.52 -3.21 5.00
CA GLU A 87 -11.48 -2.30 5.49
C GLU A 87 -12.07 -1.25 6.43
N LEU A 88 -13.22 -0.66 6.09
CA LEU A 88 -13.94 0.27 6.96
C LEU A 88 -14.35 -0.42 8.28
N TYR A 89 -14.94 -1.62 8.22
CA TYR A 89 -15.30 -2.40 9.39
C TYR A 89 -14.08 -2.65 10.29
N THR A 90 -12.94 -3.03 9.70
CA THR A 90 -11.69 -3.22 10.44
C THR A 90 -11.24 -1.96 11.15
N ALA A 91 -11.40 -0.79 10.53
CA ALA A 91 -11.05 0.49 11.13
C ALA A 91 -11.96 0.86 12.31
N ILE A 92 -13.27 0.66 12.16
CA ILE A 92 -14.25 0.88 13.24
C ILE A 92 -13.97 -0.05 14.42
N GLU A 93 -13.74 -1.34 14.17
CA GLU A 93 -13.40 -2.31 15.23
C GLU A 93 -12.05 -2.04 15.90
N ALA A 94 -11.14 -1.34 15.21
CA ALA A 94 -9.90 -0.88 15.81
C ALA A 94 -10.09 0.31 16.77
N GLY A 95 -11.27 0.95 16.75
CA GLY A 95 -11.58 2.17 17.49
C GLY A 95 -11.04 3.43 16.83
N PHE A 96 -10.78 3.40 15.51
CA PHE A 96 -10.29 4.55 14.75
C PHE A 96 -11.36 5.63 14.62
N ASP A 97 -10.98 6.90 14.67
CA ASP A 97 -11.91 8.03 14.50
C ASP A 97 -12.48 8.03 13.08
N PRO A 98 -13.81 7.81 12.90
CA PRO A 98 -14.41 7.78 11.57
C PRO A 98 -14.23 9.07 10.78
N GLN A 99 -14.12 10.23 11.43
CA GLN A 99 -13.92 11.52 10.76
C GLN A 99 -12.57 11.63 10.04
N ARG A 100 -11.65 10.72 10.32
CA ARG A 100 -10.34 10.59 9.67
C ARG A 100 -10.26 9.42 8.68
N ILE A 101 -11.42 8.88 8.29
CA ILE A 101 -11.54 7.80 7.30
C ILE A 101 -12.03 8.36 5.96
N HIS A 102 -11.36 7.97 4.88
CA HIS A 102 -11.67 8.38 3.52
C HIS A 102 -12.04 7.16 2.69
N PHE A 103 -13.26 7.14 2.13
CA PHE A 103 -13.76 5.97 1.42
C PHE A 103 -13.53 6.11 -0.08
N HIS A 104 -12.62 5.31 -0.62
CA HIS A 104 -12.29 5.15 -2.04
C HIS A 104 -13.02 3.98 -2.69
N GLY A 105 -12.89 3.85 -4.01
CA GLY A 105 -13.39 2.70 -4.76
C GLY A 105 -14.17 3.13 -5.99
N ASN A 106 -13.97 2.40 -7.10
CA ASN A 106 -14.58 2.74 -8.39
C ASN A 106 -16.03 2.25 -8.55
N ASN A 107 -16.52 1.46 -7.59
CA ASN A 107 -17.85 0.88 -7.62
C ASN A 107 -18.32 0.60 -6.19
N LYS A 108 -18.51 1.66 -5.40
CA LYS A 108 -19.03 1.53 -4.04
C LYS A 108 -20.48 1.06 -4.11
N THR A 109 -20.78 -0.04 -3.44
CA THR A 109 -22.12 -0.62 -3.39
C THR A 109 -23.04 0.23 -2.52
N LEU A 110 -24.37 0.06 -2.69
CA LEU A 110 -25.36 0.69 -1.81
C LEU A 110 -25.10 0.33 -0.34
N GLU A 111 -24.77 -0.94 -0.05
CA GLU A 111 -24.46 -1.40 1.30
C GLU A 111 -23.22 -0.68 1.87
N GLU A 112 -22.15 -0.58 1.09
CA GLU A 112 -20.94 0.16 1.49
C GLU A 112 -21.22 1.63 1.78
N ILE A 113 -21.97 2.31 0.91
CA ILE A 113 -22.34 3.72 1.10
C ILE A 113 -23.19 3.88 2.36
N GLN A 114 -24.21 3.04 2.56
CA GLN A 114 -25.06 3.10 3.76
C GLN A 114 -24.26 2.84 5.04
N TYR A 115 -23.36 1.86 5.01
CA TYR A 115 -22.51 1.53 6.14
C TYR A 115 -21.54 2.68 6.46
N ALA A 116 -20.94 3.29 5.45
CA ALA A 116 -20.06 4.44 5.56
C ALA A 116 -20.76 5.69 6.12
N LEU A 117 -21.95 6.01 5.60
CA LEU A 117 -22.78 7.11 6.10
C LEU A 117 -23.20 6.88 7.56
N LYS A 118 -23.58 5.65 7.92
CA LYS A 118 -23.94 5.28 9.30
C LYS A 118 -22.73 5.36 10.24
N SER A 119 -21.54 5.05 9.74
CA SER A 119 -20.29 5.11 10.50
C SER A 119 -19.76 6.54 10.67
N ASP A 120 -20.37 7.52 9.99
CA ASP A 120 -19.96 8.93 10.03
C ASP A 120 -18.52 9.16 9.59
N ILE A 121 -18.15 8.62 8.42
CA ILE A 121 -16.80 8.78 7.88
C ILE A 121 -16.50 10.24 7.49
N GLY A 122 -15.21 10.58 7.40
CA GLY A 122 -14.73 11.92 7.06
C GLY A 122 -15.18 12.40 5.67
N TYR A 123 -14.94 11.62 4.62
CA TYR A 123 -15.46 11.92 3.27
C TYR A 123 -15.42 10.72 2.33
N PHE A 124 -16.21 10.80 1.26
CA PHE A 124 -16.10 9.88 0.11
C PHE A 124 -15.18 10.46 -0.96
N VAL A 125 -14.33 9.61 -1.54
CA VAL A 125 -13.62 9.92 -2.79
C VAL A 125 -14.42 9.31 -3.93
N VAL A 126 -15.24 10.14 -4.56
CA VAL A 126 -16.20 9.77 -5.61
C VAL A 126 -15.47 9.52 -6.92
N ASP A 127 -15.79 8.40 -7.57
CA ASP A 127 -15.11 7.96 -8.79
C ASP A 127 -15.99 8.06 -10.05
N SER A 128 -17.32 8.14 -9.90
CA SER A 128 -18.28 8.20 -11.02
C SER A 128 -19.45 9.18 -10.77
N LEU A 129 -20.12 9.60 -11.85
CA LEU A 129 -21.30 10.48 -11.75
C LEU A 129 -22.49 9.79 -11.06
N ASP A 130 -22.69 8.50 -11.33
CA ASP A 130 -23.77 7.71 -10.73
C ASP A 130 -23.61 7.59 -9.22
N GLU A 131 -22.37 7.50 -8.75
CA GLU A 131 -22.05 7.44 -7.33
C GLU A 131 -22.48 8.73 -6.58
N ILE A 132 -22.34 9.91 -7.20
CA ILE A 132 -22.83 11.19 -6.63
C ILE A 132 -24.32 11.09 -6.31
N ALA A 133 -25.12 10.66 -7.28
CA ALA A 133 -26.57 10.53 -7.12
C ALA A 133 -26.94 9.47 -6.07
N LEU A 134 -26.14 8.40 -5.95
CA LEU A 134 -26.37 7.34 -4.98
C LEU A 134 -26.07 7.80 -3.55
N ILE A 135 -24.95 8.49 -3.32
CA ILE A 135 -24.60 9.03 -2.00
C ILE A 135 -25.62 10.10 -1.59
N ASP A 136 -25.95 11.05 -2.47
CA ASP A 136 -26.91 12.13 -2.16
C ASP A 136 -28.30 11.59 -1.77
N ARG A 137 -28.73 10.51 -2.41
CA ARG A 137 -30.01 9.83 -2.08
C ARG A 137 -29.98 9.15 -0.72
N CYS A 138 -28.85 8.57 -0.33
CA CYS A 138 -28.72 7.84 0.94
C CYS A 138 -28.41 8.74 2.13
N ALA A 139 -27.79 9.90 1.87
CA ALA A 139 -27.41 10.86 2.90
C ALA A 139 -28.65 11.52 3.53
N THR A 140 -28.60 11.72 4.84
CA THR A 140 -29.63 12.42 5.64
C THR A 140 -29.10 13.69 6.31
N LYS A 141 -27.81 13.95 6.15
CA LYS A 141 -27.07 15.11 6.67
C LYS A 141 -25.99 15.49 5.66
N PRO A 142 -25.36 16.67 5.77
CA PRO A 142 -24.25 17.05 4.91
C PRO A 142 -23.11 16.02 4.93
N VAL A 143 -22.58 15.67 3.76
CA VAL A 143 -21.50 14.71 3.55
C VAL A 143 -20.42 15.36 2.68
N ASP A 144 -19.18 15.31 3.15
CA ASP A 144 -18.05 15.77 2.37
C ASP A 144 -17.68 14.76 1.28
N VAL A 145 -17.38 15.30 0.10
CA VAL A 145 -16.88 14.51 -1.02
C VAL A 145 -15.64 15.17 -1.64
N LEU A 146 -14.68 14.32 -2.00
CA LEU A 146 -13.66 14.65 -3.00
C LEU A 146 -14.10 14.01 -4.32
N LEU A 147 -13.92 14.73 -5.43
CA LEU A 147 -14.06 14.12 -6.76
C LEU A 147 -12.70 13.61 -7.22
N ARG A 148 -12.62 12.32 -7.53
CA ARG A 148 -11.44 11.78 -8.22
C ARG A 148 -11.48 12.17 -9.69
N VAL A 149 -10.43 12.84 -10.15
CA VAL A 149 -10.31 13.29 -11.53
C VAL A 149 -9.23 12.53 -12.27
N ASN A 150 -9.42 12.39 -13.58
CA ASN A 150 -8.42 11.88 -14.49
C ASN A 150 -7.87 13.04 -15.35
N PRO A 151 -6.62 13.48 -15.09
CA PRO A 151 -5.98 14.56 -15.84
C PRO A 151 -5.34 14.10 -17.17
N GLY A 152 -5.41 12.80 -17.51
CA GLY A 152 -4.81 12.24 -18.73
C GLY A 152 -3.29 12.05 -18.62
N VAL A 153 -2.81 11.67 -17.43
CA VAL A 153 -1.39 11.53 -17.11
C VAL A 153 -1.14 10.22 -16.38
N GLU A 154 -0.11 9.48 -16.81
CA GLU A 154 0.42 8.31 -16.11
C GLU A 154 1.94 8.46 -15.87
N ALA A 155 2.39 8.08 -14.67
CA ALA A 155 3.81 8.07 -14.31
C ALA A 155 4.27 6.63 -13.98
N HIS A 156 5.28 6.17 -14.70
CA HIS A 156 5.94 4.88 -14.46
C HIS A 156 7.44 5.08 -14.35
N THR A 157 8.04 4.68 -13.21
CA THR A 157 9.50 4.67 -12.93
C THR A 157 10.27 5.91 -13.39
N HIS A 158 10.60 6.03 -14.69
CA HIS A 158 11.34 7.16 -15.28
C HIS A 158 10.62 7.92 -16.40
N GLU A 159 9.45 7.45 -16.86
CA GLU A 159 8.72 8.07 -17.97
C GLU A 159 7.42 8.72 -17.45
N PHE A 160 7.36 10.04 -17.63
CA PHE A 160 6.09 10.76 -17.64
C PHE A 160 5.50 10.57 -19.03
N ILE A 161 4.44 9.77 -19.11
CA ILE A 161 3.72 9.60 -20.36
C ILE A 161 2.42 10.35 -20.20
N GLN A 162 2.29 11.46 -20.92
CA GLN A 162 1.00 12.04 -21.21
C GLN A 162 0.29 11.09 -22.18
N THR A 163 -0.21 9.97 -21.66
CA THR A 163 -0.87 8.97 -22.47
C THR A 163 -2.15 9.59 -22.99
N GLY A 164 -2.25 9.75 -24.31
CA GLY A 164 -3.53 9.98 -24.98
C GLY A 164 -4.52 8.80 -24.83
N GLN A 165 -4.19 7.79 -24.02
CA GLN A 165 -5.05 6.66 -23.71
C GLN A 165 -5.67 6.83 -22.33
N GLU A 166 -6.83 7.46 -22.30
CA GLU A 166 -7.73 7.62 -21.16
C GLU A 166 -8.42 6.29 -20.77
N LYS A 167 -7.73 5.14 -20.88
CA LYS A 167 -8.28 3.80 -20.60
C LYS A 167 -8.19 3.42 -19.13
N SER A 168 -8.25 4.40 -18.24
CA SER A 168 -8.37 4.16 -16.80
C SER A 168 -9.84 4.01 -16.44
N LYS A 169 -10.16 2.98 -15.65
CA LYS A 169 -11.49 2.81 -15.06
C LYS A 169 -11.79 3.81 -13.93
N PHE A 170 -10.83 4.65 -13.56
CA PHE A 170 -10.89 5.50 -12.39
C PHE A 170 -10.97 6.98 -12.74
N GLY A 171 -11.79 7.68 -11.97
CA GLY A 171 -11.91 9.13 -11.97
C GLY A 171 -12.61 9.74 -13.18
N LEU A 172 -13.07 10.97 -12.99
CA LEU A 172 -13.78 11.75 -13.99
C LEU A 172 -12.79 12.49 -14.89
N SER A 173 -12.82 12.25 -16.20
CA SER A 173 -11.94 12.94 -17.15
C SER A 173 -12.13 14.46 -17.13
N ILE A 174 -11.04 15.19 -16.94
CA ILE A 174 -11.00 16.65 -17.08
C ILE A 174 -11.21 17.03 -18.55
N LYS A 175 -10.45 16.41 -19.45
CA LYS A 175 -10.44 16.71 -20.88
C LYS A 175 -11.80 16.53 -21.55
N HIS A 176 -12.57 15.53 -21.11
CA HIS A 176 -13.91 15.24 -21.63
C HIS A 176 -15.05 15.90 -20.84
N GLY A 177 -14.73 16.80 -19.90
CA GLY A 177 -15.73 17.57 -19.16
C GLY A 177 -16.52 16.76 -18.11
N LEU A 178 -16.19 15.49 -17.89
CA LEU A 178 -16.83 14.67 -16.86
C LEU A 178 -16.55 15.22 -15.46
N ALA A 179 -15.35 15.75 -15.21
CA ALA A 179 -15.00 16.39 -13.95
C ALA A 179 -15.88 17.63 -13.68
N ASN A 180 -16.10 18.47 -14.69
CA ASN A 180 -17.00 19.63 -14.60
C ASN A 180 -18.44 19.18 -14.29
N LYS A 181 -18.91 18.12 -14.96
CA LYS A 181 -20.24 17.58 -14.71
C LYS A 181 -20.38 17.04 -13.29
N GLY A 182 -19.35 16.38 -12.77
CA GLY A 182 -19.30 15.92 -11.38
C GLY A 182 -19.43 17.07 -10.39
N VAL A 183 -18.69 18.16 -10.60
CA VAL A 183 -18.78 19.36 -9.75
C VAL A 183 -20.18 19.96 -9.78
N GLU A 184 -20.76 20.11 -10.97
CA GLU A 184 -22.12 20.61 -11.14
C GLU A 184 -23.14 19.76 -10.36
N LEU A 185 -23.04 18.42 -10.45
CA LEU A 185 -23.94 17.51 -9.75
C LEU A 185 -23.79 17.60 -8.22
N VAL A 186 -22.57 17.74 -7.70
CA VAL A 186 -22.33 17.93 -6.27
C VAL A 186 -22.94 19.27 -5.80
N GLN A 187 -22.77 20.35 -6.57
CA GLN A 187 -23.34 21.66 -6.27
C GLN A 187 -24.88 21.67 -6.31
N GLN A 188 -25.49 20.85 -7.17
CA GLN A 188 -26.94 20.68 -7.28
C GLN A 188 -27.52 19.69 -6.24
N SER A 189 -26.65 18.92 -5.56
CA SER A 189 -27.07 17.92 -4.58
C SER A 189 -27.65 18.59 -3.33
N LYS A 190 -28.46 17.84 -2.57
CA LYS A 190 -29.05 18.36 -1.33
C LYS A 190 -28.14 18.15 -0.13
N HIS A 191 -27.31 17.11 -0.17
CA HIS A 191 -26.56 16.65 0.98
C HIS A 191 -25.04 16.63 0.76
N LEU A 192 -24.53 16.79 -0.46
CA LEU A 192 -23.09 16.71 -0.70
C LEU A 192 -22.43 18.09 -0.71
N ARG A 193 -21.25 18.16 -0.09
CA ARG A 193 -20.37 19.33 -0.15
C ARG A 193 -19.08 18.95 -0.86
N LEU A 194 -18.76 19.67 -1.93
CA LEU A 194 -17.47 19.53 -2.58
C LEU A 194 -16.39 20.08 -1.67
N LYS A 195 -15.59 19.18 -1.07
CA LYS A 195 -14.46 19.54 -0.21
C LYS A 195 -13.16 19.64 -1.00
N GLY A 196 -13.00 18.82 -2.03
CA GLY A 196 -11.72 18.72 -2.71
C GLY A 196 -11.71 17.94 -4.01
N ILE A 197 -10.49 17.84 -4.56
CA ILE A 197 -10.18 17.02 -5.72
C ILE A 197 -9.12 15.99 -5.35
N HIS A 198 -9.28 14.78 -5.86
CA HIS A 198 -8.31 13.70 -5.78
C HIS A 198 -7.76 13.36 -7.17
N PHE A 199 -6.47 13.07 -7.26
CA PHE A 199 -5.91 12.35 -8.41
C PHE A 199 -4.81 11.39 -7.95
N HIS A 200 -4.53 10.37 -8.77
CA HIS A 200 -3.47 9.40 -8.51
C HIS A 200 -2.85 8.96 -9.83
N ILE A 201 -1.54 9.13 -9.97
CA ILE A 201 -0.85 9.05 -11.27
C ILE A 201 -0.10 7.73 -11.53
N GLY A 202 -0.02 6.83 -10.56
CA GLY A 202 0.69 5.55 -10.74
C GLY A 202 1.27 4.94 -9.48
N SER A 203 2.14 3.94 -9.67
CA SER A 203 2.83 3.19 -8.62
C SER A 203 4.31 3.07 -8.95
N GLN A 204 5.16 2.97 -7.93
CA GLN A 204 6.64 2.99 -8.08
C GLN A 204 7.11 4.27 -8.77
N ILE A 205 6.64 5.42 -8.29
CA ILE A 205 7.04 6.74 -8.74
C ILE A 205 8.29 7.16 -7.96
N GLU A 206 9.40 7.30 -8.66
CA GLU A 206 10.71 7.64 -8.08
C GLU A 206 10.93 9.16 -8.03
N GLU A 207 10.41 9.89 -9.03
CA GLU A 207 10.67 11.30 -9.24
C GLU A 207 9.43 12.19 -9.03
N THR A 208 9.66 13.49 -8.80
CA THR A 208 8.59 14.47 -8.53
C THR A 208 7.92 15.02 -9.77
N THR A 209 8.54 14.89 -10.95
CA THR A 209 8.12 15.55 -12.20
C THR A 209 6.66 15.27 -12.54
N GLY A 210 6.24 14.00 -12.54
CA GLY A 210 4.86 13.66 -12.90
C GLY A 210 3.81 14.20 -11.93
N MET A 211 4.11 14.22 -10.63
CA MET A 211 3.20 14.79 -9.63
C MET A 211 3.08 16.31 -9.78
N LYS A 212 4.19 17.02 -10.01
CA LYS A 212 4.21 18.47 -10.24
C LYS A 212 3.42 18.87 -11.47
N GLU A 213 3.69 18.25 -12.62
CA GLU A 213 2.98 18.57 -13.87
C GLU A 213 1.49 18.25 -13.78
N THR A 214 1.13 17.14 -13.11
CA THR A 214 -0.28 16.80 -12.89
C THR A 214 -0.99 17.80 -11.98
N ALA A 215 -0.34 18.20 -10.88
CA ALA A 215 -0.89 19.20 -9.98
C ALA A 215 -1.13 20.54 -10.70
N LYS A 216 -0.20 20.97 -11.57
CA LYS A 216 -0.39 22.16 -12.42
C LYS A 216 -1.60 22.02 -13.32
N ILE A 217 -1.78 20.88 -14.01
CA ILE A 217 -2.93 20.65 -14.90
C ILE A 217 -4.24 20.78 -14.11
N VAL A 218 -4.31 20.15 -12.94
CA VAL A 218 -5.52 20.18 -12.09
C VAL A 218 -5.79 21.59 -11.55
N LEU A 219 -4.77 22.31 -11.08
CA LEU A 219 -4.92 23.68 -10.56
C LEU A 219 -5.35 24.67 -11.66
N ASN A 220 -4.79 24.56 -12.87
CA ASN A 220 -5.23 25.36 -14.00
C ASN A 220 -6.69 25.06 -14.37
N TRP A 221 -7.09 23.79 -14.36
CA TRP A 221 -8.48 23.40 -14.61
C TRP A 221 -9.44 23.98 -13.54
N LEU A 222 -9.06 23.90 -12.27
CA LEU A 222 -9.83 24.47 -11.15
C LEU A 222 -10.00 25.99 -11.31
N HIS A 223 -8.90 26.70 -11.58
CA HIS A 223 -8.91 28.15 -11.79
C HIS A 223 -9.81 28.55 -12.98
N ASN A 224 -9.60 27.94 -14.14
CA ASN A 224 -10.37 28.26 -15.36
C ASN A 224 -11.86 27.95 -15.24
N SER A 225 -12.20 26.95 -14.42
CA SER A 225 -13.59 26.55 -14.17
C SER A 225 -14.21 27.26 -12.95
N GLN A 226 -13.47 28.16 -12.29
CA GLN A 226 -13.88 28.88 -11.09
C GLN A 226 -14.34 27.96 -9.95
N ILE A 227 -13.66 26.82 -9.80
CA ILE A 227 -13.96 25.82 -8.76
C ILE A 227 -13.03 26.10 -7.59
N TYR A 228 -13.58 26.25 -6.39
CA TYR A 228 -12.82 26.44 -5.15
C TYR A 228 -12.86 25.16 -4.31
N ILE A 229 -11.71 24.78 -3.75
CA ILE A 229 -11.57 23.58 -2.93
C ILE A 229 -10.76 23.84 -1.67
N ASP A 230 -11.08 23.09 -0.61
CA ASP A 230 -10.34 23.13 0.66
C ASP A 230 -9.15 22.16 0.64
N MET A 231 -9.23 21.10 -0.16
CA MET A 231 -8.25 20.02 -0.19
C MET A 231 -7.89 19.55 -1.60
N LEU A 232 -6.59 19.47 -1.88
CA LEU A 232 -6.04 18.80 -3.05
C LEU A 232 -5.30 17.53 -2.60
N ASN A 233 -5.87 16.38 -2.90
CA ASN A 233 -5.26 15.09 -2.65
C ASN A 233 -4.55 14.60 -3.91
N ILE A 234 -3.23 14.42 -3.83
CA ILE A 234 -2.38 14.04 -4.98
C ILE A 234 -2.05 12.54 -4.99
N GLY A 235 -2.70 11.76 -4.12
CA GLY A 235 -2.63 10.31 -4.05
C GLY A 235 -1.31 9.78 -3.49
N GLY A 236 -1.06 8.50 -3.75
CA GLY A 236 0.16 7.79 -3.35
C GLY A 236 1.05 7.41 -4.52
N GLY A 237 1.74 6.27 -4.39
CA GLY A 237 2.53 5.66 -5.47
C GLY A 237 4.05 5.78 -5.30
N PHE A 238 4.51 6.39 -4.22
CA PHE A 238 5.92 6.57 -3.90
C PHE A 238 6.72 5.25 -3.95
N ALA A 239 7.82 5.25 -4.70
CA ALA A 239 8.66 4.08 -4.92
C ALA A 239 9.40 3.60 -3.66
N VAL A 240 9.63 2.30 -3.62
CA VAL A 240 10.46 1.59 -2.63
C VAL A 240 11.46 0.67 -3.33
N LYS A 241 12.39 0.12 -2.56
CA LYS A 241 13.38 -0.85 -3.01
C LYS A 241 12.93 -2.28 -2.74
N TYR A 242 12.94 -3.10 -3.77
CA TYR A 242 12.72 -4.54 -3.71
C TYR A 242 14.01 -5.33 -3.94
N VAL A 243 14.84 -4.84 -4.87
CA VAL A 243 16.15 -5.42 -5.22
C VAL A 243 17.24 -4.35 -5.26
N ASP A 244 18.49 -4.80 -5.37
CA ASP A 244 19.62 -3.90 -5.57
C ASP A 244 19.48 -3.16 -6.90
N GLY A 245 19.67 -1.84 -6.88
CA GLY A 245 19.52 -0.96 -8.05
C GLY A 245 18.22 -0.16 -8.04
N ASP A 246 17.19 -0.59 -7.30
CA ASP A 246 15.97 0.19 -7.15
C ASP A 246 16.22 1.52 -6.40
N CYS A 247 15.50 2.56 -6.80
CA CYS A 247 15.50 3.85 -6.12
C CYS A 247 14.21 4.02 -5.31
N ALA A 248 14.36 4.32 -4.02
CA ALA A 248 13.23 4.75 -3.21
C ALA A 248 12.94 6.24 -3.45
N PHE A 249 11.67 6.62 -3.38
CA PHE A 249 11.29 8.03 -3.40
C PHE A 249 11.94 8.77 -2.22
N ASN A 250 12.66 9.86 -2.53
CA ASN A 250 13.30 10.68 -1.51
C ASN A 250 12.26 11.60 -0.87
N ILE A 251 11.66 11.18 0.25
CA ILE A 251 10.58 11.90 0.94
C ILE A 251 11.03 13.32 1.33
N GLU A 252 12.21 13.45 1.93
CA GLU A 252 12.73 14.70 2.47
C GLU A 252 13.02 15.75 1.40
N LYS A 253 13.36 15.33 0.18
CA LYS A 253 13.57 16.23 -0.97
C LYS A 253 12.31 16.39 -1.81
N GLY A 254 11.63 15.28 -2.07
CA GLY A 254 10.56 15.21 -3.06
C GLY A 254 9.26 15.86 -2.59
N ILE A 255 8.88 15.70 -1.32
CA ILE A 255 7.68 16.35 -0.78
C ILE A 255 7.83 17.89 -0.84
N PRO A 256 8.92 18.50 -0.36
CA PRO A 256 9.12 19.95 -0.53
C PRO A 256 9.06 20.42 -1.97
N GLU A 257 9.68 19.71 -2.92
CA GLU A 257 9.62 20.07 -4.34
C GLU A 257 8.21 20.08 -4.90
N ILE A 258 7.38 19.10 -4.52
CA ILE A 258 5.98 19.01 -4.97
C ILE A 258 5.16 20.13 -4.35
N VAL A 259 5.29 20.35 -3.04
CA VAL A 259 4.53 21.37 -2.31
C VAL A 259 4.90 22.77 -2.79
N GLU A 260 6.19 23.09 -2.97
CA GLU A 260 6.60 24.39 -3.50
C GLU A 260 6.12 24.61 -4.93
N ASN A 261 6.05 23.55 -5.73
CA ASN A 261 5.46 23.66 -7.06
C ASN A 261 3.95 23.99 -7.02
N ILE A 262 3.20 23.35 -6.11
CA ILE A 262 1.78 23.64 -5.89
C ILE A 262 1.61 25.09 -5.40
N LYS A 263 2.42 25.54 -4.43
CA LYS A 263 2.41 26.91 -3.91
C LYS A 263 2.67 27.95 -5.00
N SER A 264 3.73 27.77 -5.77
CA SER A 264 4.05 28.66 -6.90
C SER A 264 2.91 28.72 -7.90
N THR A 265 2.35 27.56 -8.27
CA THR A 265 1.25 27.50 -9.24
C THR A 265 0.00 28.21 -8.70
N CYS A 266 -0.34 28.03 -7.42
CA CYS A 266 -1.44 28.74 -6.78
C CYS A 266 -1.22 30.26 -6.77
N LEU A 267 0.01 30.70 -6.44
CA LEU A 267 0.38 32.13 -6.45
C LEU A 267 0.24 32.74 -7.85
N ASP A 268 0.76 32.07 -8.88
CA ASP A 268 0.71 32.54 -10.27
C ASP A 268 -0.73 32.65 -10.78
N LEU A 269 -1.62 31.76 -10.34
CA LEU A 269 -3.04 31.75 -10.69
C LEU A 269 -3.90 32.66 -9.80
N GLY A 270 -3.34 33.27 -8.74
CA GLY A 270 -4.14 33.97 -7.71
C GLY A 270 -5.15 33.06 -7.02
N TYR A 271 -4.85 31.77 -6.91
CA TYR A 271 -5.68 30.73 -6.31
C TYR A 271 -5.27 30.49 -4.85
N ALA A 272 -6.23 30.34 -3.94
CA ALA A 272 -5.93 30.05 -2.53
C ALA A 272 -5.29 28.66 -2.40
N LEU A 273 -4.20 28.55 -1.62
CA LEU A 273 -3.52 27.28 -1.41
C LEU A 273 -4.43 26.30 -0.65
N PRO A 274 -4.84 25.16 -1.22
CA PRO A 274 -5.62 24.16 -0.49
C PRO A 274 -4.73 23.37 0.47
N THR A 275 -5.36 22.69 1.44
CA THR A 275 -4.70 21.65 2.23
C THR A 275 -4.20 20.55 1.29
N ILE A 276 -2.94 20.14 1.43
CA ILE A 276 -2.34 19.12 0.57
C ILE A 276 -2.46 17.75 1.26
N SER A 277 -3.05 16.78 0.56
CA SER A 277 -3.16 15.40 1.05
C SER A 277 -2.37 14.43 0.18
N ILE A 278 -1.76 13.42 0.81
CA ILE A 278 -1.08 12.30 0.14
C ILE A 278 -1.47 10.96 0.78
N GLU A 279 -1.35 9.88 -0.02
CA GLU A 279 -1.85 8.54 0.32
C GLU A 279 -0.74 7.46 0.32
N PRO A 280 0.35 7.61 1.09
CA PRO A 280 1.39 6.59 1.13
C PRO A 280 0.86 5.27 1.70
N GLY A 281 1.16 4.16 1.03
CA GLY A 281 0.90 2.81 1.52
C GLY A 281 2.16 1.95 1.40
N ARG A 282 2.55 1.65 0.16
CA ARG A 282 3.76 0.87 -0.17
C ARG A 282 5.00 1.44 0.52
N SER A 283 5.22 2.75 0.43
CA SER A 283 6.38 3.45 1.00
C SER A 283 6.46 3.46 2.52
N ILE A 284 5.38 3.09 3.21
CA ILE A 284 5.36 2.96 4.67
C ILE A 284 5.71 1.53 5.08
N VAL A 285 5.08 0.53 4.46
CA VAL A 285 5.14 -0.84 4.96
C VAL A 285 6.00 -1.82 4.15
N ALA A 286 6.26 -1.58 2.86
CA ALA A 286 6.91 -2.58 2.00
C ALA A 286 8.27 -3.03 2.54
N GLU A 287 9.22 -2.10 2.66
CA GLU A 287 10.58 -2.34 3.18
C GLU A 287 10.62 -2.62 4.69
N ALA A 288 9.49 -2.47 5.40
CA ALA A 288 9.38 -2.83 6.81
C ALA A 288 9.16 -4.34 7.00
N GLY A 289 8.59 -5.01 6.00
CA GLY A 289 8.15 -6.39 6.09
C GLY A 289 9.12 -7.38 5.46
N VAL A 290 9.29 -8.52 6.12
CA VAL A 290 9.94 -9.72 5.57
C VAL A 290 9.00 -10.92 5.73
N THR A 291 9.08 -11.88 4.82
CA THR A 291 8.37 -13.16 4.97
C THR A 291 9.38 -14.28 5.21
N LEU A 292 9.21 -14.98 6.32
CA LEU A 292 10.00 -16.14 6.70
C LEU A 292 9.39 -17.41 6.10
N TYR A 293 10.25 -18.27 5.59
CA TYR A 293 9.90 -19.58 5.04
C TYR A 293 10.87 -20.65 5.53
N GLU A 294 10.42 -21.89 5.59
CA GLU A 294 11.28 -23.06 5.79
C GLU A 294 11.56 -23.75 4.44
N VAL A 295 12.82 -24.10 4.20
CA VAL A 295 13.25 -24.87 3.02
C VAL A 295 12.78 -26.31 3.15
N GLY A 296 11.96 -26.77 2.21
CA GLY A 296 11.42 -28.13 2.18
C GLY A 296 12.20 -29.10 1.30
N SER A 297 12.28 -28.82 0.00
CA SER A 297 12.94 -29.70 -0.99
C SER A 297 13.90 -28.91 -1.87
N ILE A 298 15.00 -29.54 -2.27
CA ILE A 298 15.95 -28.96 -3.21
C ILE A 298 16.07 -29.94 -4.37
N LYS A 299 15.79 -29.45 -5.58
CA LYS A 299 15.82 -30.25 -6.80
C LYS A 299 16.76 -29.59 -7.79
N GLU A 300 17.79 -30.32 -8.19
CA GLU A 300 18.68 -29.92 -9.26
C GLU A 300 18.27 -30.62 -10.56
N ILE A 301 18.04 -29.83 -11.60
CA ILE A 301 17.87 -30.31 -12.97
C ILE A 301 19.18 -29.96 -13.68
N PRO A 302 20.07 -30.93 -13.94
CA PRO A 302 21.39 -30.68 -14.50
C PRO A 302 21.32 -29.79 -15.74
N GLN A 303 22.17 -28.75 -15.77
CA GLN A 303 22.27 -27.77 -16.87
C GLN A 303 21.01 -26.92 -17.14
N VAL A 304 19.93 -27.09 -16.36
CA VAL A 304 18.67 -26.38 -16.57
C VAL A 304 18.40 -25.40 -15.44
N ASN A 305 18.17 -25.90 -14.23
CA ASN A 305 17.86 -25.05 -13.08
C ASN A 305 18.02 -25.82 -11.76
N LYS A 306 18.21 -25.08 -10.66
CA LYS A 306 18.14 -25.61 -9.31
C LYS A 306 16.99 -24.92 -8.58
N TYR A 307 16.07 -25.71 -8.07
CA TYR A 307 14.91 -25.25 -7.32
C TYR A 307 15.11 -25.47 -5.83
N VAL A 308 14.83 -24.44 -5.05
CA VAL A 308 14.70 -24.50 -3.58
C VAL A 308 13.22 -24.25 -3.27
N SER A 309 12.50 -25.29 -2.90
CA SER A 309 11.07 -25.20 -2.60
C SER A 309 10.85 -24.86 -1.13
N VAL A 310 9.96 -23.91 -0.87
CA VAL A 310 9.61 -23.46 0.48
C VAL A 310 8.19 -23.85 0.89
N ASP A 311 7.89 -23.69 2.17
CA ASP A 311 6.61 -24.08 2.78
C ASP A 311 5.45 -23.10 2.58
N GLY A 312 5.64 -22.03 1.81
CA GLY A 312 4.61 -21.10 1.35
C GLY A 312 4.44 -21.14 -0.17
N GLY A 313 4.07 -20.01 -0.77
CA GLY A 313 3.98 -19.88 -2.21
C GLY A 313 3.18 -18.66 -2.66
N MET A 314 2.61 -18.72 -3.86
CA MET A 314 1.74 -17.70 -4.42
C MET A 314 0.49 -17.44 -3.57
N SER A 315 0.14 -18.33 -2.62
CA SER A 315 -0.91 -18.08 -1.62
C SER A 315 -0.63 -16.87 -0.73
N ASP A 316 0.64 -16.58 -0.43
CA ASP A 316 1.08 -15.50 0.44
C ASP A 316 2.11 -14.56 -0.23
N HIS A 317 2.54 -14.92 -1.44
CA HIS A 317 3.48 -14.17 -2.27
C HIS A 317 3.03 -14.17 -3.76
N ILE A 318 1.82 -13.68 -4.03
CA ILE A 318 1.26 -13.71 -5.40
C ILE A 318 1.94 -12.74 -6.38
N ARG A 319 2.68 -11.75 -5.86
CA ARG A 319 3.14 -10.59 -6.65
C ARG A 319 4.14 -10.96 -7.75
N THR A 320 4.95 -11.99 -7.56
CA THR A 320 5.86 -12.48 -8.61
C THR A 320 5.06 -13.01 -9.78
N ALA A 321 4.13 -13.93 -9.54
CA ALA A 321 3.27 -14.50 -10.60
C ALA A 321 2.36 -13.45 -11.26
N LEU A 322 1.86 -12.46 -10.51
CA LEU A 322 0.89 -11.49 -11.00
C LEU A 322 1.53 -10.26 -11.67
N TYR A 323 2.70 -9.84 -11.22
CA TYR A 323 3.32 -8.57 -11.62
C TYR A 323 4.78 -8.70 -12.06
N ASP A 324 5.32 -9.92 -12.14
CA ASP A 324 6.75 -10.18 -12.37
C ASP A 324 7.65 -9.43 -11.36
N ALA A 325 7.15 -9.27 -10.13
CA ALA A 325 7.87 -8.56 -9.08
C ALA A 325 9.12 -9.35 -8.66
N LYS A 326 10.25 -8.65 -8.53
CA LYS A 326 11.53 -9.22 -8.09
C LYS A 326 11.75 -8.94 -6.62
N TYR A 327 12.49 -9.83 -5.93
CA TYR A 327 12.79 -9.69 -4.51
C TYR A 327 14.18 -10.21 -4.17
N ASN A 328 14.77 -9.64 -3.13
CA ASN A 328 15.94 -10.19 -2.47
C ASN A 328 15.53 -11.21 -1.38
N VAL A 329 16.43 -12.16 -1.13
CA VAL A 329 16.27 -13.19 -0.10
C VAL A 329 17.56 -13.34 0.72
N MET A 330 17.42 -13.63 2.00
CA MET A 330 18.54 -13.89 2.91
C MET A 330 18.37 -15.23 3.62
N LEU A 331 19.47 -15.92 3.88
CA LEU A 331 19.50 -17.09 4.77
C LEU A 331 19.37 -16.61 6.21
N VAL A 332 18.45 -17.18 6.97
CA VAL A 332 18.17 -16.74 8.35
C VAL A 332 19.12 -17.40 9.36
N ASN A 333 19.55 -18.63 9.06
CA ASN A 333 20.21 -19.49 10.04
C ASN A 333 21.65 -19.10 10.36
N ARG A 334 22.35 -18.48 9.40
CA ARG A 334 23.78 -18.17 9.46
C ARG A 334 24.15 -17.13 8.40
N GLU A 335 25.17 -16.33 8.67
CA GLU A 335 25.78 -15.43 7.69
C GLU A 335 26.73 -16.23 6.80
N GLU A 336 26.47 -16.23 5.50
CA GLU A 336 27.30 -16.92 4.53
C GLU A 336 27.23 -16.21 3.17
N LYS A 337 28.32 -16.30 2.40
CA LYS A 337 28.40 -15.71 1.07
C LYS A 337 27.45 -16.43 0.11
N THR A 338 26.74 -15.66 -0.70
CA THR A 338 25.92 -16.22 -1.79
C THR A 338 26.83 -16.66 -2.95
N GLU A 339 26.76 -17.93 -3.33
CA GLU A 339 27.68 -18.55 -4.30
C GLU A 339 26.97 -19.31 -5.44
N GLN A 340 25.64 -19.34 -5.41
CA GLN A 340 24.81 -19.94 -6.45
C GLN A 340 23.57 -19.08 -6.71
N THR A 341 23.09 -19.15 -7.95
CA THR A 341 21.78 -18.63 -8.35
C THR A 341 20.83 -19.80 -8.51
N VAL A 342 19.66 -19.71 -7.88
CA VAL A 342 18.62 -20.75 -7.88
C VAL A 342 17.25 -20.11 -8.03
N SER A 343 16.23 -20.90 -8.38
CA SER A 343 14.83 -20.44 -8.27
C SER A 343 14.22 -20.87 -6.95
N ILE A 344 13.52 -19.96 -6.28
CA ILE A 344 12.71 -20.27 -5.10
C ILE A 344 11.28 -20.50 -5.56
N ALA A 345 10.80 -21.73 -5.36
CA ALA A 345 9.45 -22.16 -5.68
C ALA A 345 8.61 -22.33 -4.40
N GLY A 346 7.30 -22.14 -4.49
CA GLY A 346 6.38 -22.51 -3.42
C GLY A 346 6.01 -24.00 -3.46
N LYS A 347 5.02 -24.38 -2.65
CA LYS A 347 4.52 -25.76 -2.53
C LYS A 347 3.15 -26.00 -3.20
N LEU A 348 2.60 -25.00 -3.87
CA LEU A 348 1.27 -25.07 -4.48
C LEU A 348 1.33 -25.83 -5.80
N CYS A 349 0.20 -26.44 -6.18
CA CYS A 349 0.10 -27.29 -7.38
C CYS A 349 -0.10 -26.44 -8.64
N GLU A 350 0.76 -25.45 -8.86
CA GLU A 350 0.74 -24.56 -10.01
C GLU A 350 2.17 -24.34 -10.52
N SER A 351 2.34 -24.43 -11.84
CA SER A 351 3.64 -24.25 -12.50
C SER A 351 4.23 -22.86 -12.28
N GLY A 352 3.36 -21.85 -12.18
CA GLY A 352 3.71 -20.46 -11.89
C GLY A 352 3.96 -20.15 -10.40
N ASP A 353 3.96 -21.13 -9.49
CA ASP A 353 4.24 -20.92 -8.07
C ASP A 353 5.74 -20.68 -7.81
N ILE A 354 6.24 -19.55 -8.29
CA ILE A 354 7.62 -19.09 -8.16
C ILE A 354 7.63 -17.78 -7.38
N LEU A 355 8.45 -17.73 -6.32
CA LEU A 355 8.65 -16.54 -5.49
C LEU A 355 9.75 -15.67 -6.08
N ILE A 356 10.88 -16.29 -6.45
CA ILE A 356 12.06 -15.58 -6.98
C ILE A 356 12.71 -16.45 -8.06
N HIS A 357 12.81 -15.94 -9.28
CA HIS A 357 13.42 -16.66 -10.40
C HIS A 357 14.95 -16.80 -10.26
N GLU A 358 15.63 -15.72 -9.83
CA GLU A 358 17.09 -15.64 -9.73
C GLU A 358 17.55 -15.29 -8.31
N ALA A 359 17.26 -16.18 -7.36
CA ALA A 359 17.66 -16.03 -5.97
C ALA A 359 19.16 -16.32 -5.79
N LYS A 360 19.89 -15.39 -5.19
CA LYS A 360 21.28 -15.59 -4.78
C LYS A 360 21.31 -16.23 -3.40
N LEU A 361 21.84 -17.45 -3.29
CA LEU A 361 21.91 -18.20 -2.04
C LEU A 361 23.30 -18.83 -1.82
N PRO A 362 23.67 -19.13 -0.56
CA PRO A 362 24.85 -19.96 -0.26
C PRO A 362 24.69 -21.39 -0.78
N LYS A 363 25.79 -22.08 -1.09
CA LYS A 363 25.76 -23.49 -1.52
C LYS A 363 25.30 -24.45 -0.43
N SER A 364 25.49 -24.06 0.83
CA SER A 364 25.16 -24.85 2.01
C SER A 364 23.66 -24.93 2.33
N VAL A 365 22.81 -24.16 1.63
CA VAL A 365 21.36 -24.16 1.89
C VAL A 365 20.80 -25.57 1.78
N GLN A 366 20.08 -26.00 2.81
CA GLN A 366 19.54 -27.35 2.93
C GLN A 366 18.13 -27.33 3.53
N ARG A 367 17.45 -28.47 3.48
CA ARG A 367 16.14 -28.66 4.12
C ARG A 367 16.20 -28.29 5.61
N GLY A 368 15.19 -27.57 6.08
CA GLY A 368 15.09 -27.08 7.47
C GLY A 368 15.85 -25.77 7.73
N ASP A 369 16.60 -25.24 6.75
CA ASP A 369 17.04 -23.84 6.82
C ASP A 369 15.84 -22.90 6.62
N TYR A 370 15.91 -21.72 7.23
CA TYR A 370 14.91 -20.67 7.05
C TYR A 370 15.42 -19.59 6.08
N LEU A 371 14.53 -19.09 5.24
CA LEU A 371 14.78 -17.99 4.31
C LEU A 371 13.91 -16.79 4.67
N ALA A 372 14.44 -15.59 4.54
CA ALA A 372 13.70 -14.34 4.67
C ALA A 372 13.64 -13.63 3.31
N VAL A 373 12.45 -13.57 2.70
CA VAL A 373 12.22 -12.74 1.52
C VAL A 373 11.94 -11.32 1.98
N LEU A 374 12.67 -10.36 1.42
CA LEU A 374 12.68 -8.96 1.87
C LEU A 374 11.58 -8.13 1.17
N SER A 375 11.26 -6.98 1.76
CA SER A 375 10.32 -6.01 1.20
C SER A 375 8.90 -6.54 0.95
N THR A 376 8.44 -7.48 1.77
CA THR A 376 7.13 -8.14 1.62
C THR A 376 6.01 -7.47 2.42
N GLY A 377 6.24 -6.32 3.03
CA GLY A 377 5.24 -5.69 3.90
C GLY A 377 4.07 -5.01 3.20
N ALA A 378 4.10 -4.87 1.86
CA ALA A 378 2.99 -4.30 1.09
C ALA A 378 2.41 -5.34 0.14
N TYR A 379 1.08 -5.46 0.16
CA TYR A 379 0.24 -6.27 -0.73
C TYR A 379 0.44 -7.79 -0.65
N HIS A 380 1.29 -8.31 0.24
CA HIS A 380 1.46 -9.75 0.40
C HIS A 380 0.31 -10.32 1.23
N TYR A 381 0.18 -9.88 2.49
CA TYR A 381 -0.92 -10.32 3.34
C TYR A 381 -2.29 -9.91 2.78
N SER A 382 -2.42 -8.68 2.27
CA SER A 382 -3.67 -8.18 1.69
C SER A 382 -4.16 -9.01 0.49
N MET A 383 -3.23 -9.60 -0.27
CA MET A 383 -3.55 -10.47 -1.41
C MET A 383 -3.41 -11.96 -1.08
N ALA A 384 -3.26 -12.30 0.21
CA ALA A 384 -3.12 -13.69 0.61
C ALA A 384 -4.42 -14.46 0.36
N SER A 385 -4.31 -15.66 -0.21
CA SER A 385 -5.42 -16.52 -0.57
C SER A 385 -5.32 -17.88 0.12
N ASN A 386 -6.42 -18.64 0.06
CA ASN A 386 -6.45 -20.04 0.47
C ASN A 386 -6.32 -20.99 -0.74
N TYR A 387 -5.56 -20.60 -1.78
CA TYR A 387 -5.30 -21.49 -2.91
C TYR A 387 -4.69 -22.80 -2.41
N ASN A 388 -5.19 -23.94 -2.91
CA ASN A 388 -4.95 -25.29 -2.38
C ASN A 388 -5.27 -25.48 -0.87
N GLN A 389 -6.22 -24.72 -0.32
CA GLN A 389 -6.61 -24.77 1.11
C GLN A 389 -5.44 -24.49 2.07
N ILE A 390 -4.44 -23.72 1.62
CA ILE A 390 -3.32 -23.30 2.46
C ILE A 390 -3.80 -22.23 3.45
N GLN A 391 -3.50 -22.42 4.74
CA GLN A 391 -3.80 -21.47 5.81
C GLN A 391 -3.03 -20.15 5.62
N LYS A 392 -3.70 -19.01 5.78
CA LYS A 392 -3.02 -17.70 5.78
C LYS A 392 -1.96 -17.61 6.90
N PRO A 393 -0.80 -16.97 6.64
CA PRO A 393 0.30 -16.93 7.59
C PRO A 393 -0.02 -16.11 8.84
N ALA A 394 0.75 -16.33 9.90
CA ALA A 394 0.76 -15.42 11.04
C ALA A 394 1.50 -14.12 10.67
N VAL A 395 1.19 -13.03 11.39
CA VAL A 395 1.85 -11.74 11.24
C VAL A 395 2.33 -11.23 12.59
N PHE A 396 3.59 -10.79 12.63
CA PHE A 396 4.24 -10.24 13.81
C PHE A 396 4.75 -8.83 13.57
N PHE A 397 4.59 -7.97 14.57
CA PHE A 397 5.33 -6.71 14.67
C PHE A 397 6.50 -6.91 15.63
N VAL A 398 7.69 -6.50 15.23
CA VAL A 398 8.90 -6.56 16.05
C VAL A 398 9.40 -5.17 16.39
N CYS A 399 9.81 -4.99 17.64
CA CYS A 399 10.37 -3.74 18.14
C CYS A 399 11.28 -4.02 19.34
N ASN A 400 12.50 -3.48 19.32
CA ASN A 400 13.46 -3.55 20.43
C ASN A 400 13.65 -4.98 20.99
N GLY A 401 13.85 -5.96 20.10
CA GLY A 401 14.07 -7.37 20.45
C GLY A 401 12.83 -8.14 20.92
N LYS A 402 11.64 -7.52 20.87
CA LYS A 402 10.37 -8.18 21.21
C LYS A 402 9.55 -8.41 19.95
N ALA A 403 8.89 -9.57 19.89
CA ALA A 403 7.90 -9.89 18.87
C ALA A 403 6.49 -9.87 19.47
N ARG A 404 5.55 -9.28 18.75
CA ARG A 404 4.13 -9.22 19.09
C ARG A 404 3.32 -9.80 17.94
N GLU A 405 2.59 -10.87 18.21
CA GLU A 405 1.63 -11.41 17.25
C GLU A 405 0.50 -10.40 17.05
N VAL A 406 0.30 -9.97 15.80
CA VAL A 406 -0.76 -9.02 15.42
C VAL A 406 -1.85 -9.68 14.60
N ILE A 407 -1.53 -10.78 13.91
CA ILE A 407 -2.51 -11.65 13.27
C ILE A 407 -2.11 -13.10 13.52
N LYS A 408 -3.03 -13.88 14.08
CA LYS A 408 -2.85 -15.33 14.28
C LYS A 408 -2.84 -16.05 12.94
N ARG A 409 -2.06 -17.12 12.84
CA ARG A 409 -2.16 -18.07 11.71
C ARG A 409 -3.60 -18.55 11.60
N GLN A 410 -4.14 -18.56 10.38
CA GLN A 410 -5.47 -19.09 10.15
C GLN A 410 -5.49 -20.57 10.53
N SER A 411 -6.48 -21.02 11.29
CA SER A 411 -6.66 -22.42 11.68
C SER A 411 -7.38 -23.22 10.58
N LEU A 412 -7.26 -24.55 10.60
CA LEU A 412 -8.03 -25.43 9.70
C LEU A 412 -9.55 -25.22 9.87
N ARG A 413 -10.01 -24.97 11.10
CA ARG A 413 -11.43 -24.66 11.36
C ARG A 413 -11.88 -23.39 10.63
N GLN A 414 -11.04 -22.37 10.56
CA GLN A 414 -11.36 -21.12 9.84
C GLN A 414 -11.41 -21.30 8.32
N LEU A 415 -10.78 -22.33 7.74
CA LEU A 415 -10.90 -22.63 6.30
C LEU A 415 -12.32 -23.06 5.93
N ILE A 416 -12.99 -23.79 6.83
CA ILE A 416 -14.28 -24.45 6.56
C ILE A 416 -15.44 -23.87 7.39
N ILE A 417 -15.24 -22.72 8.05
CA ILE A 417 -16.22 -22.19 8.99
C ILE A 417 -17.55 -21.80 8.32
N ASN A 418 -17.51 -21.53 7.01
CA ASN A 418 -18.66 -21.16 6.20
C ASN A 418 -19.25 -22.34 5.41
N ASP A 419 -18.67 -23.55 5.53
CA ASP A 419 -19.15 -24.73 4.81
C ASP A 419 -20.45 -25.24 5.44
N ILE A 420 -21.46 -25.46 4.61
CA ILE A 420 -22.76 -26.02 5.02
C ILE A 420 -22.63 -27.54 5.00
N ARG A 421 -23.11 -28.20 6.07
CA ARG A 421 -23.14 -29.67 6.19
C ARG A 421 -24.43 -30.29 5.72
#